data_AF-A0AAW4HJT5-F1
#
_entry.id   AF-A0AAW4HJT5-F1
#
_cell.length_a   1.000
_cell.length_b   1.000
_cell.length_c   1.000
_cell.angle_alpha   90.00
_cell.angle_beta   90.00
_cell.angle_gamma   90.00
#
_symmetry.space_group_name_H-M   'P 1'
#
loop_
_entity.id
_entity.type
_entity.pdbx_description
1 polymer ?
#
loop_
_entity_poly.entity_id
_entity_poly.type
_entity_poly.pdbx_seq_one_letter_code
_entity_poly.pdbx_strand_id
1 'polypeptide(L)'
;KGAEYDAFLIRIGDGDQFGSGFVDVNPNSKIPAMVDRSGPEPINVFESGNILFYLAEKFGHLLPTEAAPRAQVMNWLFWLQGSAPYLGGG
;
A
#
# COMPACT_ATOMS: atom_id res chain seq x y z
N LYS A 1 10.54 15.97 -0.27
CA LYS A 1 11.87 15.36 -0.06
C LYS A 1 11.74 14.25 0.95
N GLY A 2 12.22 13.04 0.65
CA GLY A 2 12.09 11.87 1.53
C GLY A 2 11.05 10.84 1.07
N ALA A 3 10.14 11.21 0.15
CA ALA A 3 9.14 10.34 -0.45
C ALA A 3 9.30 10.26 -1.99
N GLU A 4 10.53 10.41 -2.48
CA GLU A 4 10.84 10.14 -3.89
C GLU A 4 10.63 8.65 -4.17
N TYR A 5 10.16 8.31 -5.36
CA TYR A 5 9.86 6.94 -5.72
C TYR A 5 10.11 6.67 -7.20
N ASP A 6 10.46 5.42 -7.50
CA ASP A 6 10.41 4.87 -8.85
C ASP A 6 9.11 4.07 -8.99
N ALA A 7 8.24 4.48 -9.93
CA ALA A 7 7.02 3.74 -10.24
C ALA A 7 7.23 2.88 -11.48
N PHE A 8 7.36 1.57 -11.26
CA PHE A 8 7.45 0.58 -12.32
C PHE A 8 6.05 0.17 -12.77
N LEU A 9 5.85 0.13 -14.09
CA LEU A 9 4.58 -0.31 -14.68
C LEU A 9 4.48 -1.84 -14.61
N ILE A 10 3.35 -2.34 -14.08
CA ILE A 10 2.98 -3.76 -14.09
C ILE A 10 1.74 -3.91 -14.98
N ARG A 11 1.89 -4.55 -16.14
CA ARG A 11 0.79 -4.75 -17.08
C ARG A 11 0.00 -5.99 -16.68
N ILE A 12 -1.07 -5.79 -15.91
CA ILE A 12 -1.87 -6.91 -15.39
C ILE A 12 -2.55 -7.76 -16.48
N GLY A 13 -2.80 -7.15 -17.65
CA GLY A 13 -3.33 -7.84 -18.83
C GLY A 13 -2.32 -8.78 -19.51
N ASP A 14 -1.02 -8.54 -19.29
CA ASP A 14 0.07 -9.35 -19.83
C ASP A 14 0.59 -10.39 -18.81
N GLY A 15 0.10 -10.32 -17.56
CA GLY A 15 0.44 -11.27 -16.49
C GLY A 15 1.70 -10.93 -15.68
N ASP A 16 2.24 -9.71 -15.79
CA ASP A 16 3.46 -9.26 -15.09
C ASP A 16 3.40 -9.49 -13.56
N GLN A 17 2.21 -9.41 -12.96
CA GLN A 17 1.96 -9.63 -11.53
C GLN A 17 2.25 -11.07 -11.07
N PHE A 18 2.40 -12.02 -12.00
CA PHE A 18 2.73 -13.42 -11.69
C PHE A 18 4.23 -13.72 -11.83
N GLY A 19 5.05 -12.75 -12.27
CA GLY A 19 6.49 -12.90 -12.33
C GLY A 19 7.10 -13.09 -10.94
N SER A 20 8.15 -13.93 -10.83
CA SER A 20 8.77 -14.25 -9.55
C SER A 20 9.17 -13.02 -8.74
N GLY A 21 9.76 -12.01 -9.40
CA GLY A 21 10.14 -10.76 -8.75
C GLY A 21 8.96 -9.95 -8.18
N PHE A 22 7.77 -10.03 -8.78
CA PHE A 22 6.58 -9.37 -8.23
C PHE A 22 5.98 -10.20 -7.08
N VAL A 23 5.92 -11.52 -7.24
CA VAL A 23 5.41 -12.46 -6.22
C VAL A 23 6.24 -12.39 -4.93
N ASP A 24 7.55 -12.20 -5.04
CA ASP A 24 8.44 -11.99 -3.89
C ASP A 24 8.06 -10.73 -3.07
N VAL A 25 7.47 -9.71 -3.72
CA VAL A 25 6.97 -8.50 -3.05
C VAL A 25 5.54 -8.68 -2.55
N ASN A 26 4.66 -9.24 -3.39
CA ASN A 26 3.28 -9.52 -3.04
C ASN A 26 2.85 -10.92 -3.53
N PRO A 27 2.77 -11.92 -2.65
CA PRO A 27 2.35 -13.27 -3.04
C PRO A 27 0.88 -13.35 -3.50
N ASN A 28 0.06 -12.33 -3.20
CA ASN A 28 -1.31 -12.22 -3.72
C ASN A 28 -1.36 -11.82 -5.20
N SER A 29 -0.22 -11.46 -5.81
CA SER A 29 -0.12 -11.07 -7.23
C SER A 29 -1.09 -9.94 -7.60
N LYS A 30 -1.24 -8.93 -6.72
CA LYS A 30 -2.06 -7.75 -6.99
C LYS A 30 -1.27 -6.46 -6.83
N ILE A 31 -1.50 -5.51 -7.73
CA ILE A 31 -1.08 -4.13 -7.54
C ILE A 31 -2.06 -3.39 -6.60
N PRO A 32 -1.62 -2.30 -5.94
CA PRO A 32 -0.23 -1.85 -5.82
C PRO A 32 0.60 -2.71 -4.85
N ALA A 33 1.90 -2.72 -5.07
CA ALA A 33 2.92 -3.27 -4.18
C ALA A 33 4.11 -2.31 -4.14
N MET A 34 4.76 -2.18 -2.98
CA MET A 34 5.85 -1.24 -2.74
C MET A 34 7.00 -1.94 -2.03
N VAL A 35 8.23 -1.53 -2.33
CA VAL A 35 9.43 -1.92 -1.59
C VAL A 35 10.07 -0.67 -1.03
N ASP A 36 10.06 -0.52 0.30
CA ASP A 36 10.82 0.53 0.95
C ASP A 36 12.29 0.10 1.11
N ARG A 37 13.19 0.87 0.50
CA ARG A 37 14.64 0.62 0.51
C ARG A 37 15.42 1.65 1.33
N SER A 38 14.77 2.44 2.18
CA SER A 38 15.47 3.48 2.95
C SER A 38 16.26 2.93 4.15
N GLY A 39 15.98 1.69 4.57
CA GLY A 39 16.64 1.01 5.69
C GLY A 39 17.76 0.06 5.26
N PRO A 40 18.43 -0.60 6.22
CA PRO A 40 19.44 -1.61 5.93
C PRO A 40 18.87 -2.85 5.22
N GLU A 41 17.61 -3.18 5.51
CA GLU A 41 16.87 -4.28 4.89
C GLU A 41 15.61 -3.74 4.18
N PRO A 42 15.29 -4.23 2.96
CA PRO A 42 14.06 -3.83 2.27
C PRO A 42 12.79 -4.27 3.01
N ILE A 43 11.76 -3.44 2.96
CA ILE A 43 10.44 -3.76 3.52
C ILE A 43 9.43 -3.83 2.38
N ASN A 44 8.89 -5.03 2.14
CA ASN A 44 7.81 -5.25 1.18
C ASN A 44 6.47 -4.88 1.83
N VAL A 45 5.70 -4.02 1.16
CA VAL A 45 4.38 -3.55 1.61
C VAL A 45 3.39 -3.71 0.47
N PHE A 46 2.36 -4.51 0.69
CA PHE A 46 1.24 -4.72 -0.24
C PHE A 46 -0.10 -4.47 0.48
N GLU A 47 -1.19 -4.49 -0.29
CA GLU A 47 -2.49 -3.88 0.03
C GLU A 47 -2.45 -2.35 0.02
N SER A 48 -3.27 -1.72 -0.82
CA SER A 48 -3.27 -0.27 -1.01
C SER A 48 -3.54 0.49 0.29
N GLY A 49 -4.49 0.02 1.10
CA GLY A 49 -4.77 0.62 2.42
C GLY A 49 -3.58 0.53 3.39
N ASN A 50 -2.83 -0.57 3.34
CA ASN A 50 -1.63 -0.75 4.18
C ASN A 50 -0.46 0.11 3.68
N ILE A 51 -0.28 0.29 2.37
CA ILE A 51 0.70 1.24 1.81
C ILE A 51 0.41 2.67 2.29
N LEU A 52 -0.85 3.11 2.26
CA LEU A 52 -1.25 4.42 2.77
C LEU A 52 -0.94 4.58 4.26
N PHE A 53 -1.32 3.59 5.07
CA PHE A 53 -1.06 3.57 6.50
C PHE A 53 0.45 3.64 6.81
N TYR A 54 1.24 2.78 6.15
CA TYR A 54 2.69 2.70 6.31
C TYR A 54 3.37 4.04 6.01
N LEU A 55 3.04 4.67 4.88
CA LEU A 55 3.62 5.95 4.49
C LEU A 55 3.21 7.07 5.47
N ALA A 56 1.96 7.05 5.93
CA ALA A 56 1.48 8.03 6.90
C ALA A 56 2.23 7.94 8.24
N GLU A 57 2.50 6.72 8.74
CA GLU A 57 3.31 6.53 9.94
C GLU A 57 4.78 6.88 9.72
N LYS A 58 5.36 6.42 8.60
CA LYS A 58 6.77 6.66 8.28
C LYS A 58 7.13 8.14 8.22
N PHE A 59 6.25 8.96 7.65
CA PHE A 59 6.50 10.39 7.47
C PHE A 59 5.80 11.28 8.50
N GLY A 60 4.94 10.72 9.36
CA GLY A 60 4.19 11.51 10.35
C GLY A 60 3.20 12.50 9.72
N HIS A 61 2.59 12.13 8.60
CA HIS A 61 1.67 12.97 7.84
C HIS A 61 0.36 12.23 7.54
N LEU A 62 -0.74 12.97 7.35
CA LEU A 62 -2.06 12.46 6.92
C LEU A 62 -2.79 11.51 7.89
N LEU A 63 -2.16 11.14 9.00
CA LEU A 63 -2.75 10.31 10.04
C LEU A 63 -2.58 11.00 11.42
N PRO A 64 -3.67 11.36 12.12
CA PRO A 64 -3.58 11.94 13.44
C PRO A 64 -2.87 11.01 14.45
N THR A 65 -2.19 11.61 15.42
CA THR A 65 -1.54 10.90 16.53
C THR A 65 -2.47 10.74 17.74
N GLU A 66 -3.43 11.65 17.90
CA GLU A 66 -4.44 11.61 18.95
C GLU A 66 -5.46 10.47 18.70
N ALA A 67 -5.82 9.76 19.76
CA ALA A 67 -6.60 8.52 19.65
C ALA A 67 -7.96 8.69 18.93
N ALA A 68 -8.73 9.72 19.30
CA ALA A 68 -10.07 9.92 18.75
C ALA A 68 -10.08 10.27 17.24
N PRO A 69 -9.34 11.29 16.75
CA PRO A 69 -9.31 11.58 15.32
C PRO A 69 -8.60 10.48 14.51
N ARG A 70 -7.60 9.79 15.09
CA ARG A 70 -6.99 8.62 14.44
C ARG A 70 -8.01 7.51 14.22
N ALA A 71 -8.83 7.20 15.22
CA ALA A 71 -9.88 6.20 15.10
C ALA A 71 -10.89 6.56 13.98
N GLN A 72 -11.23 7.84 13.81
CA GLN A 72 -12.09 8.27 12.72
C GLN A 72 -11.47 8.02 11.35
N VAL A 73 -10.18 8.32 11.16
CA VAL A 73 -9.47 8.01 9.90
C VAL A 73 -9.44 6.51 9.66
N MET A 74 -9.13 5.71 10.69
CA MET A 74 -9.06 4.26 10.55
C MET A 74 -10.42 3.62 10.23
N ASN A 75 -11.52 4.14 10.80
CA ASN A 75 -12.87 3.69 10.44
C ASN A 75 -13.10 3.76 8.93
N TRP A 76 -12.76 4.89 8.31
CA TRP A 76 -12.93 5.09 6.87
C TRP A 76 -11.95 4.28 6.03
N LEU A 77 -10.69 4.15 6.48
CA LEU A 77 -9.70 3.33 5.78
C LEU A 77 -10.12 1.86 5.71
N PHE A 78 -10.54 1.28 6.84
CA PHE A 78 -11.02 -0.10 6.90
C PHE A 78 -12.36 -0.29 6.19
N TRP A 79 -13.27 0.68 6.30
CA TRP A 79 -14.51 0.67 5.53
C TRP A 79 -14.22 0.60 4.03
N LEU A 80 -13.29 1.41 3.50
CA LEU A 80 -12.94 1.39 2.09
C LEU A 80 -12.36 0.02 1.68
N GLN A 81 -11.40 -0.51 2.45
CA GLN A 81 -10.79 -1.80 2.13
C GLN A 81 -11.80 -2.95 2.12
N GLY A 82 -12.76 -2.95 3.06
CA GLY A 82 -13.80 -3.96 3.13
C GLY A 82 -14.94 -3.77 2.11
N SER A 83 -15.17 -2.53 1.67
CA SER A 83 -16.26 -2.19 0.73
C SER A 83 -15.85 -2.23 -0.74
N ALA A 84 -14.56 -2.20 -1.04
CA ALA A 84 -14.04 -2.18 -2.42
C ALA A 84 -14.64 -3.25 -3.34
N PRO A 85 -14.84 -4.53 -2.93
CA PRO A 85 -15.47 -5.54 -3.78
C PRO A 85 -16.94 -5.22 -4.16
N TYR A 86 -17.64 -4.43 -3.35
CA TYR A 86 -19.05 -4.12 -3.51
C TYR A 86 -19.30 -2.83 -4.28
N LEU A 87 -18.39 -1.85 -4.14
CA LEU A 87 -18.50 -0.54 -4.79
C LEU A 87 -17.83 -0.53 -6.18
N GLY A 88 -17.17 -1.62 -6.55
CA GLY A 88 -16.32 -1.70 -7.73
C GLY A 88 -14.93 -1.15 -7.44
N GLY A 89 -14.03 -2.03 -7.02
CA GLY A 89 -12.62 -1.91 -7.40
C GLY A 89 -12.52 -2.43 -8.82
N GLY A 90 -12.01 -1.62 -9.74
CA GLY A 90 -11.96 -1.94 -11.17
C GLY A 90 -11.40 -3.33 -11.50
#